data_AF-A0A1B8RUI8-F1
#
_entry.id   AF-A0A1B8RUI8-F1
#
_cell.length_a   1.000
_cell.length_b   1.000
_cell.length_c   1.000
_cell.angle_alpha   90.00
_cell.angle_beta   90.00
_cell.angle_gamma   90.00
#
_symmetry.space_group_name_H-M   'P 1'
#
loop_
_entity.id
_entity.type
_entity.pdbx_description
1 polymer ?
#
loop_
_entity_poly.entity_id
_entity_poly.type
_entity_poly.pdbx_seq_one_letter_code
_entity_poly.pdbx_strand_id
1 'polypeptide(L)' 'MYITYCETCNDLVDIEILKDQQLHHPIYHVDYLGKRSFCIKCKSEVFNDDLIWENDEIAKKIFEESNKNFSK' A
#
# COMPACT_ATOMS: atom_id res chain seq x y z
N MET A 1 -10.98 -12.87 -3.28
CA MET A 1 -9.97 -13.05 -4.32
C MET A 1 -9.85 -11.70 -5.02
N TYR A 2 -8.69 -11.06 -4.95
CA TYR A 2 -8.50 -9.74 -5.56
C TYR A 2 -8.00 -9.94 -6.99
N ILE A 3 -8.68 -9.32 -7.94
CA ILE A 3 -8.32 -9.35 -9.36
C ILE A 3 -7.98 -7.92 -9.75
N THR A 4 -6.84 -7.72 -10.41
CA THR A 4 -6.46 -6.43 -11.00
C THR A 4 -5.69 -6.67 -12.30
N TYR A 5 -5.47 -5.61 -13.07
CA TYR A 5 -4.68 -5.68 -14.29
C TYR A 5 -3.19 -5.65 -13.97
N CYS A 6 -2.42 -6.59 -14.52
CA CYS A 6 -0.96 -6.61 -14.39
C CYS A 6 -0.30 -6.17 -15.70
N GLU A 7 0.46 -5.08 -15.64
CA GLU A 7 1.17 -4.53 -16.80
C GLU A 7 2.23 -5.48 -17.36
N THR A 8 2.92 -6.24 -16.50
CA THR A 8 3.91 -7.24 -16.93
C THR A 8 3.27 -8.40 -17.70
N CYS A 9 2.08 -8.83 -17.30
CA CYS A 9 1.36 -9.93 -17.95
C CYS A 9 0.47 -9.46 -19.11
N ASN A 10 0.11 -8.18 -19.14
CA ASN A 10 -0.91 -7.61 -20.02
C ASN A 10 -2.26 -8.37 -19.91
N ASP A 11 -2.66 -8.71 -18.68
CA ASP A 11 -3.83 -9.56 -18.41
C ASP A 11 -4.45 -9.22 -17.04
N LEU A 12 -5.71 -9.61 -16.84
CA LEU A 12 -6.35 -9.62 -15.52
C LEU A 12 -5.84 -10.82 -14.73
N VAL A 13 -5.34 -10.56 -13.53
CA VAL A 13 -4.68 -11.56 -12.71
C VAL A 13 -5.17 -11.52 -11.27
N ASP A 14 -5.16 -12.68 -10.64
CA ASP A 14 -5.21 -12.78 -9.19
C ASP A 14 -3.93 -12.22 -8.58
N ILE A 15 -4.07 -11.55 -7.44
CA ILE A 15 -2.96 -11.00 -6.68
C ILE A 15 -2.83 -11.61 -5.29
N GLU A 16 -1.59 -11.69 -4.85
CA GLU A 16 -1.17 -11.99 -3.50
C GLU A 16 -0.88 -10.68 -2.76
N ILE A 17 -1.37 -10.56 -1.52
CA ILE A 17 -1.18 -9.35 -0.70
C ILE A 17 -0.21 -9.67 0.42
N LEU A 18 0.92 -8.98 0.45
CA LEU A 18 1.86 -9.02 1.56
C LEU A 18 1.54 -7.89 2.52
N LYS A 19 1.34 -8.24 3.79
CA LYS A 19 1.08 -7.30 4.90
C LYS A 19 2.38 -6.89 5.57
N ASP A 20 2.30 -5.88 6.43
CA ASP A 20 3.39 -5.40 7.28
C ASP A 20 4.67 -5.07 6.50
N GLN A 21 4.49 -4.50 5.31
CA GLN A 21 5.58 -4.05 4.45
C GLN A 21 6.00 -2.66 4.87
N GLN A 22 7.30 -2.43 5.03
CA GLN A 22 7.83 -1.10 5.33
C GLN A 22 7.65 -0.20 4.10
N LEU A 23 6.85 0.86 4.26
CA LEU A 23 6.54 1.84 3.22
C LEU A 23 6.86 3.25 3.72
N HIS A 24 7.04 4.16 2.78
CA HIS A 24 7.23 5.58 3.02
C HIS A 24 6.12 6.36 2.30
N HIS A 25 5.39 7.22 3.01
CA HIS A 25 4.36 8.05 2.40
C HIS A 25 4.95 9.37 1.90
N PRO A 26 4.96 9.64 0.58
CA PRO A 26 5.68 10.79 0.03
C PRO A 26 5.07 12.14 0.40
N ILE A 27 3.76 12.19 0.69
CA ILE A 27 3.05 13.44 1.05
C ILE A 27 3.16 13.73 2.55
N TYR A 28 3.03 12.71 3.38
CA TYR A 28 3.05 12.86 4.84
C TYR A 28 4.47 12.75 5.43
N HIS A 29 5.44 12.29 4.63
CA HIS A 29 6.82 12.02 5.03
C HIS A 29 6.92 11.11 6.27
N VAL A 30 6.06 10.10 6.35
CA VAL A 30 6.05 9.11 7.44
C VAL A 30 6.40 7.72 6.94
N ASP A 31 7.12 6.99 7.77
CA ASP A 31 7.37 5.57 7.60
C ASP A 31 6.29 4.76 8.32
N TYR A 32 5.75 3.74 7.66
CA TYR A 32 4.66 2.94 8.20
C TYR A 32 4.69 1.49 7.69
N LEU A 33 3.97 0.61 8.39
CA LEU A 33 3.75 -0.76 7.96
C LEU A 33 2.43 -0.83 7.19
N GLY A 34 2.52 -1.09 5.88
CA GLY A 34 1.38 -1.15 4.97
C GLY A 34 1.30 -2.47 4.21
N LYS A 35 0.57 -2.45 3.09
CA LYS A 35 0.34 -3.61 2.24
C LYS A 35 0.90 -3.39 0.83
N ARG A 36 1.41 -4.45 0.22
CA ARG A 36 1.82 -4.49 -1.20
C ARG A 36 1.15 -5.65 -1.90
N SER A 37 0.76 -5.46 -3.15
CA SER A 37 0.12 -6.47 -3.99
C SER A 37 1.04 -6.97 -5.09
N PHE A 38 1.02 -8.27 -5.34
CA PHE A 38 1.87 -8.93 -6.33
C PHE A 38 1.05 -9.85 -7.22
N CYS A 39 1.32 -9.84 -8.52
CA CYS A 39 0.71 -10.79 -9.45
C CYS A 39 1.10 -12.23 -9.08
N ILE A 40 0.12 -13.13 -8.95
CA ILE A 40 0.42 -14.53 -8.63
C ILE A 40 1.19 -15.22 -9.77
N LYS A 41 0.96 -14.83 -11.03
CA LYS A 41 1.59 -15.41 -12.22
C LYS A 41 3.06 -14.99 -12.38
N CYS A 42 3.34 -13.68 -12.45
CA CYS A 42 4.68 -13.16 -12.77
C CYS A 42 5.46 -12.62 -11.57
N LYS A 43 4.83 -12.56 -10.38
CA LYS A 43 5.43 -12.03 -9.14
C LYS A 43 5.86 -10.56 -9.19
N SER A 44 5.51 -9.83 -10.25
CA SER A 44 5.67 -8.38 -10.29
C SER A 44 4.72 -7.71 -9.31
N GLU A 45 5.16 -6.62 -8.70
CA GLU A 45 4.27 -5.75 -7.92
C GLU A 45 3.21 -5.16 -8.84
N VAL A 46 1.97 -5.13 -8.38
CA VAL A 46 0.83 -4.62 -9.14
C VAL A 46 0.08 -3.62 -8.30
N PHE A 47 -0.35 -2.54 -8.93
CA PHE A 47 -1.15 -1.51 -8.29
C PHE A 47 -2.58 -1.99 -8.05
N ASN A 48 -3.14 -1.65 -6.89
CA ASN A 48 -4.51 -1.98 -6.51
C ASN A 48 -5.12 -0.83 -5.71
N ASP A 49 -6.08 -0.12 -6.30
CA ASP A 49 -6.67 1.13 -5.79
C ASP A 49 -7.13 1.03 -4.33
N ASP A 50 -7.78 -0.08 -3.95
CA ASP A 50 -8.25 -0.30 -2.58
C ASP A 50 -7.08 -0.31 -1.58
N LEU A 51 -5.97 -0.96 -1.93
CA LEU A 51 -4.78 -1.01 -1.06
C LEU A 51 -4.06 0.33 -0.94
N ILE A 52 -4.09 1.16 -1.97
CA ILE A 52 -3.51 2.52 -1.88
C ILE A 52 -4.33 3.36 -0.92
N TRP A 53 -5.65 3.30 -1.03
CA TRP A 53 -6.52 4.03 -0.13
C TRP A 53 -6.34 3.58 1.33
N GLU A 54 -6.26 2.27 1.57
CA GLU A 54 -5.97 1.74 2.91
C GLU A 54 -4.60 2.20 3.44
N ASN A 55 -3.56 2.18 2.60
CA ASN A 55 -2.22 2.62 2.97
C ASN A 55 -2.17 4.13 3.27
N ASP A 56 -2.90 4.95 2.50
CA ASP A 56 -3.00 6.40 2.71
C ASP A 56 -3.67 6.72 4.06
N GLU A 57 -4.77 6.04 4.40
CA GLU A 57 -5.45 6.22 5.69
C GLU A 57 -4.55 5.84 6.88
N ILE A 58 -3.74 4.78 6.76
CA ILE A 58 -2.75 4.40 7.79
C ILE A 58 -1.70 5.50 7.94
N ALA A 59 -1.09 5.95 6.83
CA ALA A 59 -0.06 6.96 6.84
C ALA A 59 -0.57 8.30 7.40
N LYS A 60 -1.77 8.71 7.00
CA LYS A 60 -2.46 9.90 7.50
C LYS A 60 -2.66 9.85 9.00
N LYS A 61 -3.12 8.72 9.52
CA LYS A 61 -3.34 8.54 10.97
C LYS A 61 -2.03 8.70 11.76
N ILE A 62 -0.94 8.08 11.29
CA ILE A 62 0.39 8.19 11.93
C ILE A 62 0.88 9.64 11.92
N PHE A 63 0.70 10.35 10.80
CA PHE A 63 1.04 11.76 10.67
C PHE A 63 0.25 12.64 11.66
N GLU A 64 -1.07 12.44 11.76
CA GLU A 64 -1.91 13.17 12.69
C GLU A 64 -1.55 12.90 14.16
N GLU A 65 -1.27 11.64 14.51
CA GLU A 65 -0.86 11.26 15.87
C GLU A 65 0.50 11.85 16.25
N SER A 66 1.44 11.84 15.30
CA SER A 66 2.77 12.44 15.48
C SER A 66 2.65 13.93 15.76
N ASN A 67 1.85 14.67 14.99
CA ASN A 67 1.67 16.12 15.17
C ASN A 67 0.91 16.50 16.45
N LYS A 68 -0.06 15.68 16.89
CA LYS A 68 -0.78 15.92 18.15
C LYS A 68 0.13 15.81 19.38
N ASN A 69 1.16 14.97 19.31
CA ASN A 69 2.12 14.78 20.41
C ASN A 69 3.15 15.91 20.56
N PHE A 70 3.35 16.75 19.53
CA PHE A 70 4.23 17.94 19.63
C PHE A 70 3.55 19.18 20.24
N SER A 71 2.23 19.12 20.49
CA SER A 71 1.44 20.25 21.02
C SER A 71 1.17 20.19 22.54
N LYS A 72 1.92 19.38 23.29
CA LYS A 72 1.85 19.29 24.77
C LYS A 72 3.22 19.56 25.38
#